data_AF-A0A1G9T8F3-F1
#
_entry.id   AF-A0A1G9T8F3-F1
#
_cell.length_a   1.000
_cell.length_b   1.000
_cell.length_c   1.000
_cell.angle_alpha   90.00
_cell.angle_beta   90.00
_cell.angle_gamma   90.00
#
_symmetry.space_group_name_H-M   'P 1'
#
loop_
_entity.id
_entity.type
_entity.pdbx_description
1 polymer ?
#
loop_
_entity_poly.entity_id
_entity_poly.type
_entity_poly.pdbx_seq_one_letter_code
_entity_poly.pdbx_strand_id
1 'polypeptide(L)' 'MATEIQISFDANDPPKLAGFWAQALGYVQQPPPPGFATWEEFAVKNNIPFDSVDDYAAIIDPDGKGPRFLFQRVPDGSCR' A
#
# COMPACT_ATOMS: atom_id res chain seq x y z
N MET A 1 -16.20 -20.72 2.02
CA MET A 1 -15.19 -19.76 2.53
C MET A 1 -14.08 -19.71 1.51
N ALA A 2 -13.78 -18.53 0.97
CA ALA A 2 -12.58 -18.33 0.16
C ALA A 2 -11.43 -17.97 1.09
N THR A 3 -10.22 -18.42 0.78
CA THR A 3 -9.02 -18.02 1.51
C THR A 3 -8.74 -16.55 1.21
N GLU A 4 -8.69 -15.72 2.24
CA GLU A 4 -8.25 -14.34 2.10
C GLU A 4 -6.74 -14.33 1.86
N ILE A 5 -6.32 -13.74 0.74
CA ILE A 5 -4.91 -13.64 0.37
C ILE A 5 -4.53 -12.17 0.24
N GLN A 6 -3.30 -11.86 0.67
CA GLN A 6 -2.66 -10.58 0.42
C GLN A 6 -1.42 -10.81 -0.45
N ILE A 7 -1.21 -9.94 -1.42
CA ILE A 7 -0.04 -9.96 -2.29
C ILE A 7 0.83 -8.74 -1.93
N SER A 8 2.08 -8.99 -1.54
CA SER A 8 3.05 -7.95 -1.24
C SER A 8 4.10 -7.84 -2.34
N PHE A 9 4.46 -6.62 -2.72
CA PHE A 9 5.43 -6.29 -3.75
C PHE A 9 6.56 -5.46 -3.18
N ASP A 10 7.78 -5.85 -3.51
CA ASP A 10 8.97 -5.04 -3.30
C ASP A 10 9.10 -4.04 -4.46
N ALA A 11 9.11 -2.76 -4.12
CA ALA A 11 9.06 -1.66 -5.07
C ALA A 11 10.16 -0.64 -4.78
N ASN A 12 10.73 -0.05 -5.82
CA ASN A 12 11.55 1.15 -5.64
C ASN A 12 10.67 2.40 -5.39
N ASP A 13 9.54 2.48 -6.11
CA ASP A 13 8.55 3.54 -6.00
C ASP A 13 7.14 2.95 -5.78
N PRO A 14 6.75 2.71 -4.51
CA PRO A 14 5.46 2.13 -4.16
C PRO A 14 4.25 2.93 -4.67
N PRO A 15 4.17 4.27 -4.55
CA PRO A 15 3.02 5.04 -5.03
C PRO A 15 2.81 4.92 -6.54
N LYS A 16 3.88 4.92 -7.34
CA LYS A 16 3.76 4.74 -8.81
C LYS A 16 3.20 3.37 -9.18
N LEU A 17 3.71 2.30 -8.55
CA LEU A 17 3.21 0.94 -8.81
C LEU A 17 1.76 0.79 -8.33
N ALA A 18 1.42 1.33 -7.15
CA ALA A 18 0.05 1.32 -6.66
C ALA A 18 -0.90 2.05 -7.62
N GLY A 19 -0.52 3.21 -8.15
CA GLY A 19 -1.32 3.94 -9.13
C GLY A 19 -1.54 3.15 -10.43
N PHE A 20 -0.49 2.50 -10.94
CA PHE A 20 -0.58 1.64 -12.11
C PHE A 20 -1.53 0.45 -11.88
N TRP A 21 -1.35 -0.28 -10.77
CA TRP A 21 -2.15 -1.47 -10.48
C TRP A 21 -3.60 -1.13 -10.11
N ALA A 22 -3.84 0.00 -9.43
CA ALA A 22 -5.18 0.53 -9.21
C ALA A 22 -5.93 0.71 -10.54
N GLN A 23 -5.29 1.35 -11.52
CA GLN A 23 -5.89 1.56 -12.84
C GLN A 23 -6.03 0.25 -13.62
N ALA A 24 -5.03 -0.63 -13.59
CA ALA A 24 -5.03 -1.88 -14.35
C ALA A 24 -6.10 -2.87 -13.86
N LEU A 25 -6.36 -2.91 -12.55
CA LEU A 25 -7.32 -3.84 -11.93
C LEU A 25 -8.68 -3.21 -11.62
N GLY A 26 -8.83 -1.89 -11.78
CA GLY A 26 -10.02 -1.16 -11.33
C GLY A 26 -10.13 -1.06 -9.81
N TYR A 27 -9.00 -1.15 -9.11
CA TYR A 27 -8.92 -1.12 -7.65
C TYR A 27 -8.74 0.33 -7.17
N VAL A 28 -9.00 0.57 -5.88
CA VAL A 28 -8.83 1.88 -5.26
C VAL A 28 -7.64 1.89 -4.32
N GLN A 29 -6.99 3.04 -4.17
CA GLN A 29 -5.98 3.20 -3.14
C GLN A 29 -6.61 3.03 -1.76
N GLN A 30 -5.91 2.31 -0.88
CA GLN A 30 -6.41 2.03 0.45
C GLN A 30 -6.52 3.35 1.22
N PRO A 31 -7.73 3.70 1.71
CA PRO A 31 -7.89 4.87 2.55
C PRO A 31 -7.14 4.68 3.87
N PRO A 32 -6.76 5.78 4.55
CA PRO A 32 -6.17 5.70 5.88
C PRO A 32 -7.14 4.98 6.86
N PRO A 33 -6.60 4.35 7.91
CA PRO A 33 -7.43 3.65 8.89
C PRO A 33 -8.50 4.56 9.51
N PRO A 34 -9.68 4.01 9.91
CA PRO A 34 -10.73 4.79 10.53
C PRO A 34 -10.23 5.61 11.73
N GLY A 35 -10.53 6.90 11.74
CA GLY A 35 -10.07 7.83 12.78
C GLY A 35 -8.85 8.68 12.39
N PHE A 36 -8.40 8.62 11.13
CA PHE A 36 -7.34 9.45 10.57
C PHE A 36 -7.80 10.06 9.23
N ALA A 37 -7.43 11.32 8.98
CA ALA A 37 -7.76 12.00 7.71
C ALA A 37 -6.73 11.69 6.62
N THR A 38 -5.46 11.48 6.99
CA THR A 38 -4.38 11.12 6.06
C THR A 38 -3.50 10.01 6.61
N TRP A 39 -2.74 9.37 5.72
CA TRP A 39 -1.70 8.41 6.11
C TRP A 39 -0.58 9.06 6.93
N GLU A 40 -0.33 10.36 6.75
CA GLU A 40 0.66 11.13 7.51
C GLU A 40 0.23 11.27 8.98
N GLU A 41 -1.04 11.59 9.25
CA GLU A 41 -1.57 11.66 10.61
C GLU A 41 -1.49 10.30 11.32
N PHE A 42 -1.79 9.22 10.59
CA PHE A 42 -1.64 7.85 11.09
C PHE A 42 -0.19 7.53 11.44
N ALA A 43 0.75 7.87 10.57
CA ALA A 43 2.17 7.66 10.78
C ALA A 43 2.69 8.36 12.04
N VAL A 44 2.39 9.66 12.18
CA VAL A 44 2.83 10.49 13.32
C VAL A 44 2.29 9.92 14.63
N LYS A 45 1.00 9.58 14.70
CA LYS A 45 0.40 9.06 15.94
C LYS A 45 0.94 7.69 16.34
N ASN A 46 1.35 6.86 15.38
CA ASN A 46 1.84 5.51 15.64
C ASN A 46 3.37 5.44 15.75
N ASN A 47 4.08 6.59 15.70
CA ASN A 47 5.55 6.66 15.69
C ASN A 47 6.17 5.74 14.62
N ILE A 48 5.51 5.59 13.47
CA ILE A 48 6.04 4.80 12.37
C ILE A 48 7.18 5.62 11.76
N PRO A 49 8.42 5.10 11.71
CA PRO A 49 9.52 5.77 11.04
C PRO A 49 9.27 5.68 9.54
N PHE A 50 8.49 6.64 9.04
CA PHE A 50 8.44 6.98 7.64
C PHE A 50 9.62 7.89 7.39
N ASP A 51 10.72 7.37 6.83
CA ASP A 51 11.70 8.26 6.20
C ASP A 51 11.03 9.00 5.01
N SER A 52 9.97 8.43 4.42
CA SER A 52 9.07 9.11 3.48
C SER A 52 7.70 8.44 3.43
N VAL A 53 6.58 9.18 3.57
CA VAL A 53 5.18 8.67 3.42
C VAL A 53 4.93 7.82 2.17
N ASP A 54 5.83 7.89 1.19
CA ASP A 54 5.84 7.11 -0.04
C ASP A 54 6.49 5.72 0.10
N ASP A 55 6.96 5.32 1.29
CA ASP A 55 7.61 4.02 1.51
C ASP A 55 6.60 2.86 1.46
N TYR A 56 5.30 3.15 1.61
CA TYR A 56 4.25 2.15 1.52
C TYR A 56 3.07 2.68 0.73
N ALA A 57 2.52 1.83 -0.13
CA ALA A 57 1.25 2.09 -0.81
C ALA A 57 0.44 0.80 -0.84
N ALA A 58 -0.88 0.90 -0.79
CA ALA A 58 -1.74 -0.27 -0.85
C ALA A 58 -2.98 0.02 -1.70
N ILE A 59 -3.48 -1.01 -2.37
CA ILE A 59 -4.73 -0.96 -3.13
C ILE A 59 -5.63 -2.10 -2.69
N ILE A 60 -6.94 -1.84 -2.71
CA ILE A 60 -7.98 -2.78 -2.35
C ILE A 60 -9.05 -2.83 -3.43
N ASP A 61 -9.70 -3.98 -3.56
CA ASP A 61 -10.88 -4.10 -4.38
C ASP A 61 -12.04 -3.31 -3.71
N PRO A 62 -12.66 -2.34 -4.39
CA PRO A 62 -13.82 -1.62 -3.86
C PRO A 62 -14.99 -2.55 -3.48
N ASP A 63 -15.11 -3.69 -4.15
CA ASP A 63 -16.15 -4.69 -3.88
C ASP A 63 -15.76 -5.67 -2.76
N GLY A 64 -14.52 -5.63 -2.28
CA GLY A 64 -13.99 -6.52 -1.23
C GLY A 64 -13.94 -8.00 -1.61
N LYS A 65 -13.97 -8.33 -2.91
CA LYS A 65 -13.92 -9.72 -3.41
C LYS A 65 -12.50 -10.14 -3.78
N GLY A 66 -11.70 -9.17 -4.21
CA GLY A 66 -10.32 -9.33 -4.63
C GLY A 66 -9.32 -9.22 -3.48
N PRO A 67 -8.09 -9.72 -3.69
CA PRO A 67 -7.04 -9.67 -2.68
C PRO A 67 -6.51 -8.25 -2.46
N ARG A 68 -5.98 -7.99 -1.27
CA ARG A 68 -5.27 -6.74 -0.98
C ARG A 68 -3.87 -6.79 -1.59
N PHE A 69 -3.45 -5.68 -2.20
CA PHE A 69 -2.09 -5.52 -2.71
C PHE A 69 -1.36 -4.50 -1.86
N LEU A 70 -0.18 -4.86 -1.37
CA LEU A 70 0.70 -4.02 -0.58
C LEU A 70 2.01 -3.80 -1.33
N PHE A 71 2.44 -2.55 -1.50
CA PHE A 71 3.71 -2.17 -2.09
C PHE A 71 4.58 -1.60 -0.98
N GLN A 72 5.76 -2.18 -0.79
CA GLN A 72 6.73 -1.75 0.22
C GLN A 72 8.01 -1.29 -0.46
N ARG A 73 8.55 -0.15 -0.01
CA ARG A 73 9.86 0.32 -0.46
C ARG A 73 10.93 -0.56 0.15
N VAL A 74 11.76 -1.13 -0.70
CA VAL A 74 13.00 -1.79 -0.29
C VAL A 74 14.17 -0.86 -0.57
N PRO A 75 15.11 -0.69 0.39
CA PRO A 75 16.33 0.04 0.14
C PRO A 75 17.10 -0.60 -1.02
N ASP A 76 17.63 0.24 -1.93
CA ASP A 76 18.50 -0.19 -3.03
C ASP A 76 19.73 -0.91 -2.46
N GLY A 77 19.65 -2.23 -2.34
CA GLY A 77 20.72 -3.07 -1.79
C GLY A 77 20.49 -4.58 -1.91
N SER A 78 19.28 -5.03 -2.26
CA SER A 78 18.95 -6.47 -2.35
C SER A 78 18.98 -7.06 -3.76
N CYS A 79 18.91 -6.25 -4.83
CA CYS A 79 19.14 -6.72 -6.20
C CYS A 79 20.62 -6.51 -6.57
N ARG A 80 21.45 -7.51 -6.27
CA ARG A 80 22.78 -7.66 -6.85
C ARG A 80 22.85 -8.98 -7.62
#